data_AF-Q4BV22-F1
#
_entry.id   AF-Q4BV22-F1
#
_cell.length_a   1.000
_cell.length_b   1.000
_cell.length_c   1.000
_cell.angle_alpha   90.00
_cell.angle_beta   90.00
_cell.angle_gamma   90.00
#
_symmetry.space_group_name_H-M   'P 1'
#
loop_
_entity.id
_entity.type
_entity.pdbx_description
1 polymer ?
#
loop_
_entity_poly.entity_id
_entity_poly.type
_entity_poly.pdbx_seq_one_letter_code
_entity_poly.pdbx_strand_id
1 'polypeptide(L)'
;MKELISQLQKAIESEDNLKDVQKVEALEEVEILTKAANKPEDSKLKKEAKRSSNVLAGIAKNLPHATKLVEGCNELLPAMAQLLGLS
;
A
#
# COMPACT_ATOMS: atom_id res chain seq x y z
N MET A 1 1.87 11.56 -4.73
CA MET A 1 1.69 10.14 -5.09
C MET A 1 3.00 9.35 -5.00
N LYS A 2 4.02 9.63 -5.85
CA LYS A 2 5.30 8.91 -5.84
C LYS A 2 5.99 8.87 -4.46
N GLU A 3 5.98 9.98 -3.75
CA GLU A 3 6.55 10.07 -2.39
C GLU A 3 5.82 9.16 -1.39
N LEU A 4 4.48 9.18 -1.39
CA LEU A 4 3.67 8.31 -0.52
C LEU A 4 3.93 6.82 -0.78
N ILE A 5 4.05 6.44 -2.06
CA ILE A 5 4.39 5.08 -2.47
C ILE A 5 5.78 4.68 -1.97
N SER A 6 6.78 5.57 -2.10
CA SER A 6 8.14 5.30 -1.62
C SER A 6 8.19 5.15 -0.10
N GLN A 7 7.42 5.96 0.64
CA GLN A 7 7.32 5.84 2.09
C GLN A 7 6.68 4.52 2.51
N LEU A 8 5.61 4.10 1.84
CA LEU A 8 4.97 2.82 2.09
C LEU A 8 5.89 1.63 1.78
N GLN A 9 6.62 1.69 0.65
CA GLN A 9 7.61 0.68 0.30
C GLN A 9 8.70 0.54 1.38
N LYS A 10 9.27 1.66 1.83
CA LYS A 10 10.28 1.66 2.90
C LYS A 10 9.73 1.09 4.20
N ALA A 11 8.50 1.44 4.56
CA ALA A 11 7.86 0.91 5.76
C ALA A 11 7.74 -0.62 5.70
N ILE A 12 7.34 -1.17 4.55
CA ILE A 12 7.28 -2.63 4.30
C ILE A 12 8.68 -3.27 4.38
N GLU A 13 9.67 -2.69 3.70
CA GLU A 13 11.04 -3.21 3.71
C GLU A 13 11.65 -3.24 5.11
N SER A 14 11.37 -2.22 5.92
CA SER A 14 11.86 -2.08 7.30
C SER A 14 11.03 -2.81 8.35
N GLU A 15 9.93 -3.46 7.98
CA GLU A 15 9.06 -4.14 8.94
C GLU A 15 9.64 -5.52 9.30
N ASP A 16 10.07 -5.66 10.55
CA ASP A 16 10.66 -6.88 11.10
C ASP A 16 9.59 -7.92 11.47
N ASN A 17 8.33 -7.49 11.68
CA ASN A 17 7.23 -8.38 12.02
C ASN A 17 6.58 -9.05 10.80
N LEU A 18 6.98 -8.68 9.58
CA LEU A 18 6.57 -9.36 8.35
C LEU A 18 7.48 -10.54 8.07
N LYS A 19 6.87 -11.70 7.83
CA LYS A 19 7.59 -12.82 7.20
C LYS A 19 7.99 -12.44 5.77
N ASP A 20 9.07 -13.03 5.27
CA ASP A 20 9.58 -12.76 3.91
C ASP A 20 8.49 -12.87 2.84
N VAL A 21 7.64 -13.90 2.92
CA VAL A 21 6.51 -14.08 1.99
C VAL A 21 5.51 -12.92 2.05
N GLN A 22 5.19 -12.41 3.25
CA GLN A 22 4.27 -11.29 3.42
C GLN A 22 4.90 -9.98 2.95
N LYS A 23 6.22 -9.84 3.09
CA LYS A 23 6.99 -8.70 2.58
C LYS A 23 6.98 -8.67 1.06
N VAL A 24 7.21 -9.82 0.42
CA VAL A 24 7.11 -9.96 -1.04
C VAL A 24 5.70 -9.62 -1.52
N GLU A 25 4.66 -10.23 -0.93
CA GLU A 25 3.26 -9.94 -1.28
C GLU A 25 2.94 -8.44 -1.13
N ALA A 26 3.33 -7.82 -0.01
CA ALA A 26 3.10 -6.40 0.21
C ALA A 26 3.80 -5.51 -0.84
N LEU A 27 5.02 -5.87 -1.27
CA LEU A 27 5.75 -5.13 -2.30
C LEU A 27 5.11 -5.28 -3.69
N GLU A 28 4.56 -6.44 -4.02
CA GLU A 28 3.78 -6.65 -5.25
C GLU A 28 2.54 -5.74 -5.29
N GLU A 29 1.84 -5.62 -4.15
CA GLU A 29 0.69 -4.71 -4.04
C GLU A 29 1.11 -3.23 -4.17
N VAL A 30 2.28 -2.83 -3.66
CA VAL A 30 2.84 -1.49 -3.89
C VAL A 30 3.18 -1.24 -5.36
N GLU A 31 3.62 -2.26 -6.09
CA GLU A 31 3.85 -2.14 -7.54
C GLU A 31 2.55 -1.86 -8.29
N ILE A 32 1.44 -2.50 -7.90
CA ILE A 32 0.12 -2.24 -8.49
C ILE A 32 -0.31 -0.79 -8.20
N LEU A 33 -0.12 -0.30 -6.99
CA LEU A 33 -0.39 1.11 -6.64
C LEU A 33 0.46 2.08 -7.47
N THR A 34 1.72 1.71 -7.77
CA THR A 34 2.61 2.46 -8.65
C THR A 34 2.11 2.49 -10.09
N LYS A 35 1.65 1.35 -10.62
CA LYS A 35 1.07 1.26 -11.96
C LYS A 35 -0.18 2.13 -12.09
N ALA A 36 -1.08 2.08 -11.10
CA ALA A 36 -2.27 2.91 -11.05
C ALA A 36 -1.95 4.41 -10.92
N ALA A 37 -0.91 4.76 -10.14
CA ALA A 37 -0.44 6.14 -10.02
C ALA A 37 0.09 6.72 -11.34
N ASN A 38 0.69 5.88 -12.18
CA ASN A 38 1.21 6.28 -13.50
C ASN A 38 0.12 6.31 -14.58
N LYS A 39 -1.04 5.68 -14.35
CA LYS A 39 -2.18 5.62 -15.27
C LYS A 39 -3.50 5.85 -14.53
N PRO A 40 -3.71 7.04 -13.94
CA PRO A 40 -4.85 7.32 -13.08
C PRO A 40 -6.18 7.40 -13.83
N GLU A 41 -6.22 7.27 -15.15
CA GLU A 41 -7.42 7.15 -15.97
C GLU A 41 -7.85 5.70 -16.25
N ASP A 42 -6.96 4.72 -16.02
CA ASP A 42 -7.24 3.31 -16.27
C ASP A 42 -8.14 2.73 -15.16
N SER A 43 -9.39 2.45 -15.53
CA SER A 43 -10.41 1.95 -14.60
C SER A 43 -10.11 0.55 -14.05
N LYS A 44 -9.39 -0.28 -14.81
CA LYS A 44 -8.94 -1.60 -14.35
C LYS A 44 -7.85 -1.45 -13.30
N LEU A 45 -6.85 -0.61 -13.57
CA LEU A 45 -5.77 -0.34 -12.60
C LEU A 45 -6.29 0.34 -11.34
N LYS A 46 -7.32 1.19 -11.42
CA LYS A 46 -8.00 1.72 -10.22
C LYS A 46 -8.62 0.64 -9.36
N LYS A 47 -9.32 -0.31 -9.98
CA LYS A 47 -9.95 -1.42 -9.25
C LYS A 47 -8.88 -2.31 -8.59
N GLU A 48 -7.79 -2.57 -9.30
CA GLU A 48 -6.64 -3.30 -8.78
C GLU A 48 -6.00 -2.53 -7.62
N ALA A 49 -5.76 -1.23 -7.75
CA ALA A 49 -5.24 -0.39 -6.67
C ALA A 49 -6.13 -0.40 -5.43
N LYS A 50 -7.46 -0.36 -5.59
CA LYS A 50 -8.39 -0.48 -4.45
C LYS A 50 -8.27 -1.84 -3.75
N ARG A 51 -8.10 -2.92 -4.52
CA ARG A 51 -7.83 -4.25 -3.97
C ARG A 51 -6.50 -4.28 -3.23
N SER A 52 -5.44 -3.74 -3.82
CA SER A 52 -4.09 -3.65 -3.23
C SER A 52 -4.10 -2.90 -1.90
N SER A 53 -4.78 -1.77 -1.83
CA SER A 53 -4.95 -1.03 -0.57
C SER A 53 -5.63 -1.86 0.51
N ASN A 54 -6.63 -2.68 0.16
CA ASN A 54 -7.30 -3.55 1.12
C ASN A 54 -6.40 -4.69 1.60
N VAL A 55 -5.58 -5.25 0.72
CA VAL A 55 -4.59 -6.29 1.07
C VAL A 55 -3.56 -5.72 2.04
N LEU A 56 -2.97 -4.56 1.72
CA LEU A 56 -2.00 -3.89 2.58
C LEU A 56 -2.58 -3.51 3.95
N ALA A 57 -3.84 -3.05 3.99
CA ALA A 57 -4.55 -2.82 5.24
C ALA A 57 -4.79 -4.12 6.02
N GLY A 58 -5.08 -5.23 5.33
CA GLY A 58 -5.22 -6.55 5.93
C GLY A 58 -3.92 -7.09 6.52
N ILE A 59 -2.80 -6.88 5.83
CA ILE A 59 -1.46 -7.21 6.33
C ILE A 59 -1.17 -6.40 7.60
N ALA A 60 -1.38 -5.08 7.55
CA ALA A 60 -1.18 -4.20 8.70
C ALA A 60 -2.01 -4.58 9.94
N LYS A 61 -3.25 -5.07 9.77
CA LYS A 61 -4.10 -5.52 10.88
C LYS A 61 -3.54 -6.72 11.65
N ASN A 62 -2.68 -7.51 11.03
CA ASN A 62 -2.05 -8.67 11.67
C ASN A 62 -0.72 -8.30 12.36
N LEU A 63 -0.30 -7.04 12.28
CA LEU A 63 0.90 -6.53 12.94
C LEU A 63 0.57 -5.91 14.30
N PRO A 64 1.58 -5.78 15.18
CA PRO A 64 1.44 -4.97 16.38
C PRO A 64 0.96 -3.56 16.03
N HIS A 65 0.00 -3.03 16.81
CA HIS A 65 -0.73 -1.78 16.51
C HIS A 65 0.14 -0.49 16.42
N ALA A 66 1.45 -0.56 16.66
CA ALA A 66 2.36 0.58 16.74
C ALA A 66 3.60 0.43 15.85
N THR A 67 3.55 -0.39 14.79
CA THR A 67 4.65 -0.41 13.82
C THR A 67 4.50 0.72 12.81
N LYS A 68 5.64 1.17 12.25
CA LYS A 68 5.66 2.20 11.19
C LYS A 68 4.85 1.80 9.97
N LEU A 69 4.73 0.50 9.69
CA LEU A 69 3.89 0.02 8.59
C LEU A 69 2.41 0.18 8.90
N VAL A 70 1.97 -0.05 10.14
CA VAL A 70 0.58 0.19 10.54
C VAL A 70 0.24 1.68 10.45
N GLU A 71 1.10 2.56 10.96
CA GLU A 71 0.96 4.02 10.85
C GLU A 71 0.93 4.45 9.38
N GLY A 72 1.89 3.99 8.59
CA GLY A 72 1.96 4.25 7.15
C GLY A 72 0.72 3.76 6.41
N CYS A 73 0.19 2.58 6.73
CA CYS A 73 -1.04 2.09 6.11
C CYS A 73 -2.26 2.93 6.49
N ASN A 74 -2.36 3.38 7.74
CA ASN A 74 -3.50 4.18 8.22
C ASN A 74 -3.51 5.60 7.66
N GLU A 75 -2.35 6.18 7.34
CA GLU A 75 -2.23 7.55 6.82
C GLU A 75 -2.06 7.59 5.29
N LEU A 76 -1.16 6.76 4.76
CA LEU A 76 -0.77 6.80 3.35
C LEU A 76 -1.82 6.15 2.46
N LEU A 77 -2.45 5.04 2.86
CA LEU A 77 -3.45 4.36 2.02
C LEU A 77 -4.69 5.24 1.76
N PRO A 78 -5.28 5.94 2.75
CA PRO A 78 -6.37 6.88 2.48
C PRO A 78 -5.94 8.05 1.60
N ALA A 79 -4.74 8.61 1.80
CA ALA A 79 -4.23 9.69 0.97
C ALA A 79 -4.03 9.24 -0.50
N MET A 80 -3.51 8.02 -0.71
CA MET A 80 -3.38 7.42 -2.03
C MET A 80 -4.74 7.13 -2.66
N ALA A 81 -5.72 6.66 -1.88
CA ALA A 81 -7.08 6.41 -2.35
C ALA A 81 -7.76 7.71 -2.83
N GLN A 82 -7.62 8.82 -2.10
CA GLN A 82 -8.11 10.13 -2.54
C GLN A 82 -7.45 10.57 -3.85
N LEU A 83 -6.12 10.48 -3.95
CA LEU A 83 -5.39 10.90 -5.15
C LEU A 83 -5.73 10.08 -6.40
N LEU A 84 -6.08 8.80 -6.21
CA LEU A 84 -6.52 7.91 -7.30
C LEU A 84 -8.02 7.99 -7.59
N GLY A 85 -8.79 8.73 -6.78
CA GLY A 85 -10.26 8.81 -6.88
C GLY A 85 -10.95 7.47 -6.58
N LEU A 86 -10.46 6.75 -5.57
CA LEU A 86 -10.95 5.44 -5.12
C LEU A 86 -11.87 5.50 -3.88
N SER A 87 -11.92 6.69 -3.26
CA SER A 87 -12.74 7.05 -2.10
C SER A 87 -14.22 6.97 -2.40
#